data_AF-B9K040-F1
#
_entry.id   AF-B9K040-F1
#
_cell.length_a   1.000
_cell.length_b   1.000
_cell.length_c   1.000
_cell.angle_alpha   90.00
_cell.angle_beta   90.00
_cell.angle_gamma   90.00
#
_symmetry.space_group_name_H-M   'P 1'
#
loop_
_entity.id
_entity.type
_entity.pdbx_description
1 polymer ?
#
loop_
_entity_poly.entity_id
_entity_poly.type
_entity_poly.pdbx_seq_one_letter_code
_entity_poly.pdbx_strand_id
1 'polypeptide(L)'
;MARFDHEDQLADIMRQFFEVRDAARALRVRLETQRREMGVSVAAFYDPRSNPVYAADILRHLDLRQSQANLLEAAERKVTGPSSTENDDEQNVMIGSLFSQDDENLGTKE
;
A
#
# COMPACT_ATOMS: atom_id res chain seq x y z
N MET A 1 15.29 -23.57 19.17
CA MET A 1 13.82 -23.43 19.23
C MET A 1 13.29 -22.27 18.37
N ALA A 2 13.89 -21.07 18.36
CA ALA A 2 13.30 -19.85 17.79
C ALA A 2 13.01 -19.77 16.26
N ARG A 3 13.57 -20.66 15.41
CA ARG A 3 13.32 -20.60 13.95
C ARG A 3 11.92 -21.08 13.56
N PHE A 4 11.39 -22.09 14.24
CA PHE A 4 10.07 -22.63 13.95
C PHE A 4 8.94 -21.64 14.30
N ASP A 5 9.08 -20.89 15.40
CA ASP A 5 8.10 -19.87 15.80
C ASP A 5 7.95 -18.73 14.76
N HIS A 6 9.01 -18.44 13.99
CA HIS A 6 8.98 -17.40 12.95
C HIS A 6 8.27 -17.89 11.68
N GLU A 7 8.49 -19.15 11.31
CA GLU A 7 7.84 -19.79 10.17
C GLU A 7 6.34 -19.95 10.42
N ASP A 8 5.95 -20.36 11.64
CA ASP A 8 4.55 -20.47 12.05
C ASP A 8 3.85 -19.10 12.06
N GLN A 9 4.52 -18.05 12.56
CA GLN A 9 4.00 -16.68 12.52
C GLN A 9 3.85 -16.13 11.09
N LEU A 10 4.81 -16.38 10.21
CA LEU A 10 4.73 -15.96 8.81
C LEU A 10 3.59 -16.69 8.09
N ALA A 11 3.44 -17.99 8.32
CA ALA A 11 2.34 -18.79 7.76
C ALA A 11 0.98 -18.25 8.21
N ASP A 12 0.85 -17.87 9.48
CA ASP A 12 -0.37 -17.25 10.02
C ASP A 12 -0.68 -15.89 9.39
N ILE A 13 0.32 -15.01 9.25
CA ILE A 13 0.17 -13.70 8.59
C ILE A 13 -0.28 -13.89 7.14
N MET A 14 0.36 -14.80 6.41
CA MET A 14 0.01 -15.05 5.01
C MET A 14 -1.37 -15.67 4.85
N ARG A 15 -1.78 -16.56 5.75
CA ARG A 15 -3.16 -17.10 5.78
C ARG A 15 -4.17 -15.97 5.96
N GLN A 16 -3.99 -15.12 6.96
CA GLN A 16 -4.87 -13.96 7.20
C GLN A 16 -4.89 -13.01 5.99
N PHE A 17 -3.74 -12.77 5.36
CA PHE A 17 -3.66 -11.94 4.16
C PHE A 17 -4.55 -12.48 3.05
N PHE A 18 -4.52 -13.78 2.79
CA PHE A 18 -5.36 -14.39 1.76
C PHE A 18 -6.85 -14.33 2.10
N GLU A 19 -7.23 -14.55 3.36
CA GLU A 19 -8.62 -14.42 3.81
C GLU A 19 -9.14 -12.98 3.61
N VAL A 20 -8.36 -11.97 4.02
CA VAL A 20 -8.72 -10.55 3.85
C VAL A 20 -8.77 -10.18 2.36
N ARG A 21 -7.83 -10.69 1.55
CA ARG A 21 -7.79 -10.46 0.10
C ARG A 21 -9.04 -11.02 -0.59
N ASP A 22 -9.45 -12.22 -0.23
CA ASP A 22 -10.63 -12.87 -0.80
C ASP A 22 -11.91 -12.16 -0.36
N ALA A 23 -11.99 -11.74 0.90
CA ALA A 23 -13.10 -10.91 1.40
C ALA A 23 -13.20 -9.56 0.66
N ALA A 24 -12.06 -8.87 0.45
CA ALA A 24 -12.02 -7.62 -0.29
C ALA A 24 -12.46 -7.82 -1.75
N ARG A 25 -12.00 -8.90 -2.40
CA ARG A 25 -12.37 -9.22 -3.78
C ARG A 25 -13.88 -9.50 -3.91
N ALA A 26 -14.43 -10.31 -3.01
CA ALA A 26 -15.86 -10.62 -3.00
C ALA A 26 -16.72 -9.35 -2.81
N LEU A 27 -16.32 -8.49 -1.86
CA LEU A 27 -17.02 -7.24 -1.61
C LEU A 27 -16.93 -6.27 -2.79
N ARG A 28 -15.76 -6.17 -3.42
CA ARG A 28 -15.56 -5.35 -4.64
C ARG A 28 -16.45 -5.81 -5.78
N VAL A 29 -16.56 -7.12 -6.02
CA VAL A 29 -17.44 -7.67 -7.05
C VAL A 29 -18.89 -7.29 -6.78
N ARG A 30 -19.36 -7.44 -5.53
CA ARG A 30 -20.73 -7.05 -5.15
C ARG A 30 -20.98 -5.56 -5.39
N LEU A 31 -20.07 -4.71 -4.93
CA LEU A 31 -20.17 -3.25 -5.10
C LEU A 31 -20.19 -2.84 -6.58
N GLU A 32 -19.36 -3.46 -7.41
CA GLU A 32 -19.31 -3.15 -8.84
C GLU A 32 -20.56 -3.64 -9.59
N THR A 33 -21.13 -4.78 -9.21
CA THR A 33 -22.42 -5.23 -9.72
C THR A 33 -23.51 -4.21 -9.41
N GLN A 34 -23.59 -3.78 -8.14
CA GLN A 34 -24.59 -2.79 -7.71
C GLN A 34 -24.40 -1.43 -8.40
N ARG A 35 -23.16 -0.97 -8.55
CA ARG A 35 -22.85 0.26 -9.30
C ARG A 35 -23.36 0.19 -10.73
N ARG A 36 -23.15 -0.94 -11.41
CA ARG A 36 -23.60 -1.15 -12.81
C ARG A 36 -25.11 -1.16 -12.91
N GLU A 37 -25.80 -1.84 -11.99
CA GLU A 37 -27.26 -1.87 -11.91
C GLU A 37 -27.86 -0.48 -11.68
N MET A 38 -27.20 0.34 -10.85
CA MET A 38 -27.61 1.73 -10.59
C MET A 38 -27.26 2.70 -11.72
N GLY A 39 -26.39 2.34 -12.67
CA GLY A 39 -25.98 3.19 -13.78
C GLY A 39 -25.19 4.45 -13.38
N VAL A 40 -24.69 4.52 -12.14
CA VAL A 40 -23.98 5.70 -11.61
C VAL A 40 -22.48 5.66 -11.93
N SER A 41 -21.86 6.84 -11.94
CA SER A 41 -20.41 6.95 -12.11
C SER A 41 -19.67 6.32 -10.93
N VAL A 42 -18.43 5.88 -11.17
CA VAL A 42 -17.57 5.29 -10.13
C VAL A 42 -17.35 6.29 -8.99
N ALA A 43 -17.07 7.55 -9.31
CA ALA A 43 -16.84 8.60 -8.31
C ALA A 43 -18.06 8.82 -7.41
N ALA A 44 -19.26 8.89 -7.98
CA ALA A 44 -20.49 9.10 -7.21
C ALA A 44 -20.85 7.88 -6.35
N PHE A 45 -20.64 6.66 -6.87
CA PHE A 45 -20.96 5.44 -6.14
C PHE A 45 -20.03 5.19 -4.95
N TYR A 46 -18.73 5.40 -5.14
CA TYR A 46 -17.71 5.14 -4.11
C TYR A 46 -17.49 6.31 -3.16
N ASP A 47 -18.25 7.41 -3.27
CA ASP A 47 -18.31 8.45 -2.24
C ASP A 47 -19.33 8.07 -1.15
N PRO A 48 -18.89 7.72 0.07
CA PRO A 48 -19.81 7.35 1.16
C PRO A 48 -20.77 8.47 1.56
N ARG A 49 -20.43 9.74 1.29
CA ARG A 49 -21.31 10.89 1.60
C ARG A 49 -22.46 11.00 0.60
N SER A 50 -22.19 10.64 -0.65
CA SER A 50 -23.17 10.68 -1.74
C SER A 50 -23.97 9.37 -1.87
N ASN A 51 -23.47 8.27 -1.30
CA ASN A 51 -24.09 6.95 -1.36
C ASN A 51 -24.24 6.31 0.05
N PRO A 52 -25.20 6.80 0.87
CA PRO A 52 -25.38 6.31 2.24
C PRO A 52 -25.81 4.83 2.30
N VAL A 53 -26.44 4.31 1.24
CA VAL A 53 -26.89 2.91 1.15
C VAL A 53 -25.70 1.95 1.19
N TYR A 54 -24.65 2.26 0.42
CA TYR A 54 -23.45 1.42 0.33
C TYR A 54 -22.26 1.96 1.13
N ALA A 55 -22.42 3.07 1.86
CA ALA A 55 -21.36 3.72 2.61
C ALA A 55 -20.60 2.76 3.55
N ALA A 56 -21.33 1.93 4.31
CA ALA A 56 -20.71 0.96 5.22
C ALA A 56 -19.86 -0.09 4.48
N ASP A 57 -20.35 -0.59 3.35
CA ASP A 57 -19.61 -1.55 2.53
C ASP A 57 -18.39 -0.92 1.85
N ILE A 58 -18.50 0.32 1.39
CA ILE A 58 -17.39 1.08 0.80
C ILE A 58 -16.28 1.26 1.85
N LEU A 59 -16.64 1.71 3.05
CA LEU A 59 -15.69 1.87 4.16
C LEU A 59 -15.07 0.53 4.55
N ARG A 60 -15.85 -0.54 4.62
CA ARG A 60 -15.35 -1.89 4.88
C ARG A 60 -14.38 -2.37 3.81
N HIS A 61 -14.64 -2.09 2.53
CA HIS A 61 -13.73 -2.44 1.44
C HIS A 61 -12.39 -1.67 1.56
N LEU A 62 -12.44 -0.39 1.95
CA LEU A 62 -11.23 0.40 2.22
C LEU A 62 -10.42 -0.16 3.40
N ASP A 63 -11.10 -0.54 4.49
CA ASP A 63 -10.46 -1.15 5.65
C ASP A 63 -9.80 -2.51 5.32
N LEU A 64 -10.48 -3.36 4.54
CA LEU A 64 -9.90 -4.62 4.07
C LEU A 64 -8.67 -4.41 3.16
N ARG A 65 -8.64 -3.32 2.38
CA ARG A 65 -7.48 -2.95 1.55
C ARG A 65 -6.32 -2.47 2.41
N GLN A 66 -6.59 -1.70 3.47
CA GLN A 66 -5.57 -1.27 4.41
C GLN A 66 -5.02 -2.47 5.20
N SER A 67 -5.89 -3.37 5.64
CA SER A 67 -5.51 -4.58 6.36
C SER A 67 -4.60 -5.49 5.52
N GLN A 68 -4.85 -5.63 4.22
CA GLN A 68 -3.95 -6.31 3.29
C GLN A 68 -2.55 -5.68 3.27
N ALA A 69 -2.47 -4.35 3.19
CA ALA A 69 -1.18 -3.64 3.18
C ALA A 69 -0.43 -3.86 4.49
N ASN A 70 -1.11 -3.75 5.63
CA ASN A 70 -0.52 -3.96 6.95
C ASN A 70 -0.01 -5.40 7.14
N LEU A 71 -0.76 -6.40 6.65
CA LEU A 71 -0.37 -7.81 6.73
C LEU A 71 0.83 -8.11 5.82
N LEU A 72 0.91 -7.50 4.63
CA LEU A 72 2.06 -7.65 3.75
C LEU A 72 3.32 -7.03 4.38
N GLU A 73 3.20 -5.83 4.94
CA GLU A 73 4.29 -5.15 5.65
C GLU A 73 4.74 -5.94 6.90
N ALA A 74 3.80 -6.58 7.60
CA ALA A 74 4.11 -7.48 8.71
C ALA A 74 4.86 -8.74 8.25
N ALA A 75 4.45 -9.33 7.12
CA ALA A 75 5.13 -10.47 6.51
C ALA A 75 6.56 -10.11 6.09
N GLU A 76 6.73 -8.96 5.43
CA GLU A 76 8.04 -8.44 5.04
C GLU A 76 8.98 -8.34 6.25
N ARG A 77 8.57 -7.64 7.32
CA ARG A 77 9.36 -7.53 8.56
C ARG A 77 9.79 -8.87 9.15
N LYS A 78 8.95 -9.91 9.04
CA LYS A 78 9.28 -11.26 9.52
C LYS A 78 10.30 -11.97 8.64
N VAL A 79 10.31 -11.68 7.35
CA VAL A 79 11.28 -12.21 6.39
C VAL A 79 12.61 -11.45 6.47
N THR A 80 12.62 -10.13 6.67
CA THR A 80 13.85 -9.34 6.66
C THR A 80 14.68 -9.43 7.95
N GLY A 81 14.09 -9.69 9.13
CA GLY A 81 14.82 -9.86 10.40
C GLY A 81 15.73 -8.68 10.81
N PRO A 82 16.33 -8.66 12.02
CA PRO A 82 17.15 -7.54 12.51
C PRO A 82 18.58 -7.54 11.93
N SER A 83 18.76 -7.68 10.61
CA SER A 83 20.07 -7.55 9.95
C SER A 83 20.15 -6.43 8.92
N SER A 84 19.26 -5.44 8.98
CA SER A 84 19.29 -4.28 8.08
C SER A 84 18.81 -3.00 8.76
N THR A 85 19.40 -2.66 9.91
CA THR A 85 19.51 -1.28 10.40
C THR A 85 20.78 -1.13 11.23
N GLU A 86 21.93 -1.45 10.64
CA GLU A 86 23.21 -0.86 11.02
C GLU A 86 23.88 -0.50 9.68
N ASN A 87 24.30 0.76 9.54
CA ASN A 87 24.86 1.42 8.35
C ASN A 87 23.87 2.19 7.44
N ASP A 88 23.09 3.12 8.00
CA ASP A 88 22.40 4.17 7.22
C ASP A 88 22.97 5.58 7.48
N ASP A 89 24.28 5.69 7.79
CA ASP A 89 24.90 7.00 8.04
C ASP A 89 25.71 7.60 6.88
N GLU A 90 25.95 6.93 5.73
CA GLU A 90 26.89 7.50 4.74
C GLU A 90 26.54 7.41 3.24
N GLN A 91 25.35 6.99 2.81
CA GLN A 91 25.06 6.90 1.35
C GLN A 91 24.02 7.86 0.78
N ASN A 92 23.40 8.73 1.59
CA ASN A 92 22.42 9.70 1.10
C ASN A 92 23.03 11.03 0.57
N VAL A 93 24.36 11.14 0.44
CA VAL A 93 25.01 12.37 -0.05
C VAL A 93 25.30 12.33 -1.56
N MET A 94 25.35 11.16 -2.20
CA MET A 94 25.81 11.05 -3.59
C MET A 94 24.72 11.17 -4.68
N ILE A 95 23.43 11.10 -4.34
CA ILE A 95 22.35 11.23 -5.35
C ILE A 95 21.85 12.68 -5.50
N GLY A 96 22.23 13.58 -4.59
CA GLY A 96 21.88 15.01 -4.67
C GLY A 96 22.75 15.86 -5.59
N SER A 97 23.90 15.34 -6.06
CA SER A 97 24.92 16.17 -6.73
C SER A 97 25.05 15.95 -8.25
N LEU A 98 24.19 15.14 -8.87
CA LEU A 98 24.31 14.79 -10.30
C LEU A 98 23.44 15.65 -11.24
N PHE A 99 22.58 16.53 -10.71
CA PHE A 99 21.65 17.33 -11.51
C PHE A 99 21.76 18.86 -11.26
N SER A 100 22.98 19.38 -11.20
CA SER A 100 23.21 20.82 -11.41
C SER A 100 24.46 21.04 -12.24
N GLN A 101 24.32 20.79 -13.54
CA GLN A 101 25.10 21.44 -14.57
C GLN A 101 24.10 22.05 -15.54
N ASP A 102 23.61 23.24 -15.21
CA ASP A 102 23.04 24.14 -16.21
C ASP A 102 23.97 25.34 -16.34
N ASP A 103 24.52 25.43 -17.55
CA ASP A 103 25.14 26.57 -18.20
C ASP A 103 24.55 27.93 -17.81
N GLU A 104 25.39 28.86 -17.35
CA GLU A 104 25.27 30.28 -17.70
C GLU A 104 26.67 30.87 -17.93
N ASN A 105 27.19 30.61 -19.13
CA ASN A 105 28.26 31.40 -19.72
C ASN A 105 27.64 32.69 -20.30
N LEU A 106 27.47 33.71 -19.46
CA LEU A 106 27.23 35.08 -19.91
C LEU A 106 28.53 35.87 -19.77
N GLY A 107 29.32 35.83 -20.85
CA GLY A 107 30.41 36.76 -21.06
C GLY A 107 29.91 38.20 -21.01
N THR A 108 30.35 38.93 -19.99
CA THR A 108 30.45 40.39 -20.02
C THR A 108 31.83 40.77 -19.51
N LYS A 109 32.72 41.12 -20.43
CA LYS A 109 33.91 41.92 -20.15
C LYS A 109 33.96 43.06 -21.16
N GLU A 110 33.80 44.25 -20.59
CA GLU A 110 34.31 45.59 -20.96
C GLU A 110 34.43 45.98 -22.44
#